data_AF-A0A2D8YZD9-F1
#
_entry.id   AF-A0A2D8YZD9-F1
#
_cell.length_a   1.000
_cell.length_b   1.000
_cell.length_c   1.000
_cell.angle_alpha   90.00
_cell.angle_beta   90.00
_cell.angle_gamma   90.00
#
_symmetry.space_group_name_H-M   'P 1'
#
loop_
_entity.id
_entity.type
_entity.pdbx_description
1 polymer ?
#
loop_
_entity_poly.entity_id
_entity_poly.type
_entity_poly.pdbx_seq_one_letter_code
_entity_poly.pdbx_strand_id
1 'polypeptide(L)'
;MKHRIILGLGLVLGACAVSLGIAAEATLPPELTARAWEQMTFDGKRANRYRACATDCIEVDTDASVSLIGRAVTADLGEMPVLTWEWKISQPVVATDLTVKGQDDRALAVYVTFPYDPDTATFSESLLRPLVELARGTDAPARTLSYVWSGYGTPGAVVASPYFGDVNVMIVARTADAPVGQWLRETVDVAADHERVFGRRPQRAAHVLIGADSDDTGTANRGFVRGITFQAR
;
A
#
# COMPACT_ATOMS: atom_id res chain seq x y z
N MET A 1 64.61 33.87 -32.19
CA MET A 1 63.61 33.89 -31.10
C MET A 1 62.29 34.43 -31.69
N LYS A 2 61.56 33.71 -32.55
CA LYS A 2 60.54 32.67 -32.33
C LYS A 2 59.45 32.98 -31.27
N HIS A 3 58.39 33.59 -31.79
CA HIS A 3 56.94 33.50 -31.51
C HIS A 3 56.31 33.91 -30.17
N ARG A 4 55.41 34.89 -30.29
CA ARG A 4 54.29 35.26 -29.40
C ARG A 4 53.28 34.12 -29.31
N ILE A 5 52.73 33.82 -28.13
CA ILE A 5 51.35 33.33 -27.98
C ILE A 5 50.76 33.88 -26.68
N ILE A 6 49.65 34.62 -26.83
CA ILE A 6 48.72 35.05 -25.79
C ILE A 6 47.84 33.82 -25.48
N LEU A 7 47.77 33.37 -24.23
CA LEU A 7 46.69 32.49 -23.78
C LEU A 7 45.82 33.23 -22.78
N GLY A 8 44.63 33.64 -23.25
CA GLY A 8 43.51 34.01 -22.40
C GLY A 8 42.96 32.76 -21.74
N LEU A 9 42.82 32.79 -20.42
CA LEU A 9 42.10 31.77 -19.68
C LEU A 9 40.62 32.17 -19.68
N GLY A 10 39.88 31.63 -20.65
CA GLY A 10 38.43 31.73 -20.70
C GLY A 10 37.82 30.98 -19.52
N LEU A 11 37.12 31.71 -18.66
CA LEU A 11 36.29 31.15 -17.61
C LEU A 11 35.06 30.50 -18.27
N VAL A 12 35.11 29.19 -18.48
CA VAL A 12 33.94 28.41 -18.92
C VAL A 12 33.04 28.24 -17.69
N LEU A 13 32.03 29.12 -17.55
CA LEU A 13 30.88 28.81 -16.70
C LEU A 13 30.13 27.65 -17.35
N GLY A 14 30.40 26.43 -16.88
CA GLY A 14 29.55 25.29 -17.15
C GLY A 14 28.19 25.54 -16.50
N ALA A 15 27.21 25.94 -17.30
CA ALA A 15 25.83 25.95 -16.89
C ALA A 15 25.43 24.48 -16.61
N CYS A 16 25.47 24.11 -15.34
CA CYS A 16 24.86 22.87 -14.87
C CYS A 16 23.35 23.06 -15.03
N ALA A 17 22.82 22.66 -16.18
CA ALA A 17 21.39 22.59 -16.40
C ALA A 17 20.85 21.55 -15.41
N VAL A 18 20.28 22.03 -14.31
CA VAL A 18 19.44 21.21 -13.44
C VAL A 18 18.20 20.94 -14.27
N SER A 19 18.19 19.78 -14.93
CA SER A 19 16.99 19.23 -15.51
C SER A 19 16.03 18.95 -14.35
N LEU A 20 15.13 19.88 -14.07
CA LEU A 20 13.90 19.60 -13.32
C LEU A 20 13.09 18.63 -14.17
N GLY A 21 13.44 17.34 -14.05
CA GLY A 21 12.58 16.27 -14.52
C GLY A 21 11.30 16.37 -13.71
N ILE A 22 10.23 16.86 -14.33
CA ILE A 22 8.89 16.65 -13.82
C ILE A 22 8.71 15.14 -13.82
N ALA A 23 8.84 14.52 -12.66
CA ALA A 23 8.42 13.13 -12.50
C ALA A 23 6.96 13.11 -12.93
N ALA A 24 6.65 12.36 -14.00
CA ALA A 24 5.27 12.18 -14.41
C ALA A 24 4.51 11.67 -13.17
N GLU A 25 3.57 12.47 -12.66
CA GLU A 25 2.63 12.01 -11.65
C GLU A 25 2.08 10.68 -12.15
N ALA A 26 2.27 9.62 -11.37
CA ALA A 26 1.73 8.31 -11.72
C ALA A 26 0.21 8.47 -11.84
N THR A 27 -0.26 8.56 -13.08
CA THR A 27 -1.67 8.82 -13.35
C THR A 27 -2.34 7.47 -13.44
N LEU A 28 -3.29 7.23 -12.55
CA LEU A 28 -4.08 6.02 -12.56
C LEU A 28 -4.88 5.92 -13.87
N PRO A 29 -4.95 4.74 -14.53
CA PRO A 29 -5.74 4.57 -15.74
C PRO A 29 -7.21 4.99 -15.57
N PRO A 30 -7.83 5.62 -16.58
CA PRO A 30 -9.21 6.11 -16.49
C PRO A 30 -10.23 5.04 -16.08
N GLU A 31 -10.01 3.77 -16.44
CA GLU A 31 -10.87 2.64 -16.08
C GLU A 31 -10.86 2.33 -14.58
N LEU A 32 -9.77 2.66 -13.88
CA LEU A 32 -9.68 2.54 -12.43
C LEU A 32 -10.26 3.79 -11.75
N THR A 33 -9.98 4.98 -12.28
CA THR A 33 -10.55 6.23 -11.76
C THR A 33 -12.08 6.26 -11.90
N ALA A 34 -12.62 5.73 -13.01
CA ALA A 34 -14.07 5.57 -13.22
C ALA A 34 -14.72 4.60 -12.21
N ARG A 35 -13.93 3.74 -11.56
CA ARG A 35 -14.34 2.85 -10.46
C ARG A 35 -14.01 3.43 -9.08
N ALA A 36 -13.77 4.74 -9.02
CA ALA A 36 -13.44 5.51 -7.82
C ALA A 36 -12.14 5.07 -7.11
N TRP A 37 -11.20 4.46 -7.84
CA TRP A 37 -9.86 4.25 -7.32
C TRP A 37 -9.02 5.51 -7.45
N GLU A 38 -8.26 5.79 -6.40
CA GLU A 38 -7.33 6.91 -6.30
C GLU A 38 -5.94 6.37 -5.93
N GLN A 39 -4.90 6.94 -6.53
CA GLN A 39 -3.53 6.51 -6.28
C GLN A 39 -2.89 7.31 -5.16
N MET A 40 -2.24 6.60 -4.24
CA MET A 40 -1.41 7.17 -3.18
C MET A 40 0.06 6.82 -3.46
N THR A 41 0.89 7.85 -3.54
CA THR A 41 2.34 7.73 -3.73
C THR A 41 3.09 8.11 -2.45
N PHE A 42 4.37 7.78 -2.40
CA PHE A 42 5.24 8.07 -1.27
C PHE A 42 6.41 8.92 -1.73
N ASP A 43 6.76 9.97 -0.96
CA ASP A 43 7.82 10.91 -1.31
C ASP A 43 9.15 10.20 -1.54
N GLY A 44 9.80 10.52 -2.67
CA GLY A 44 11.08 9.93 -3.04
C GLY A 44 11.04 8.45 -3.45
N LYS A 45 9.85 7.85 -3.55
CA LYS A 45 9.67 6.46 -3.98
C LYS A 45 9.07 6.38 -5.38
N ARG A 46 9.51 5.37 -6.15
CA ARG A 46 8.92 5.04 -7.45
C ARG A 46 7.54 4.41 -7.20
N ALA A 47 6.53 4.85 -7.93
CA ALA A 47 5.19 4.29 -7.81
C ALA A 47 5.03 2.99 -8.64
N ASN A 48 4.21 2.05 -8.14
CA ASN A 48 3.73 0.90 -8.91
C ASN A 48 2.91 1.37 -10.13
N ARG A 49 2.83 0.49 -11.14
CA ARG A 49 1.94 0.67 -12.31
C ARG A 49 0.68 -0.16 -12.12
N TYR A 50 -0.48 0.46 -12.24
CA TYR A 50 -1.78 -0.20 -12.13
C TYR A 50 -2.44 -0.34 -13.49
N ARG A 51 -3.20 -1.42 -13.68
CA ARG A 51 -4.05 -1.63 -14.87
C ARG A 51 -5.36 -2.29 -14.50
N ALA A 52 -6.42 -1.92 -15.21
CA ALA A 52 -7.65 -2.70 -15.20
C ALA A 52 -7.48 -3.99 -16.03
N CYS A 53 -8.00 -5.12 -15.54
CA CYS A 53 -8.08 -6.39 -16.24
C CYS A 53 -9.51 -6.95 -16.22
N ALA A 54 -9.77 -7.99 -17.01
CA ALA A 54 -11.09 -8.62 -17.12
C ALA A 54 -11.63 -9.10 -15.76
N THR A 55 -12.96 -9.08 -15.57
CA THR A 55 -13.64 -9.56 -14.34
C THR A 55 -13.34 -8.71 -13.10
N ASP A 56 -13.53 -7.38 -13.20
CA ASP A 56 -13.27 -6.39 -12.13
C ASP A 56 -11.86 -6.50 -11.51
N CYS A 57 -10.92 -7.01 -12.31
CA CYS A 57 -9.57 -7.27 -11.90
C CYS A 57 -8.73 -6.00 -11.92
N ILE A 58 -7.75 -5.94 -11.03
CA ILE A 58 -6.73 -4.91 -10.96
C ILE A 58 -5.38 -5.60 -10.95
N GLU A 59 -4.55 -5.28 -11.94
CA GLU A 59 -3.15 -5.68 -12.01
C GLU A 59 -2.29 -4.62 -11.34
N VAL A 60 -1.33 -5.07 -10.54
CA VAL A 60 -0.29 -4.27 -9.91
C VAL A 60 1.06 -4.77 -10.40
N ASP A 61 1.75 -3.95 -11.18
CA ASP A 61 3.12 -4.18 -11.63
C ASP A 61 4.05 -3.37 -10.73
N THR A 62 4.90 -4.09 -10.00
CA THR A 62 5.86 -3.55 -9.03
C THR A 62 7.27 -3.89 -9.50
N ASP A 63 8.17 -2.91 -9.43
CA ASP A 63 9.56 -3.02 -9.89
C ASP A 63 10.42 -1.99 -9.15
N ALA A 64 11.04 -2.44 -8.06
CA ALA A 64 11.74 -1.58 -7.10
C ALA A 64 10.88 -0.36 -6.72
N SER A 65 9.59 -0.60 -6.45
CA SER A 65 8.57 0.44 -6.36
C SER A 65 7.54 0.17 -5.27
N VAL A 66 6.91 1.24 -4.81
CA VAL A 66 5.85 1.22 -3.82
C VAL A 66 4.83 2.32 -4.08
N SER A 67 3.56 1.95 -4.08
CA SER A 67 2.40 2.84 -4.06
C SER A 67 1.18 2.02 -3.71
N LEU A 68 0.08 2.70 -3.37
CA LEU A 68 -1.22 2.09 -3.11
C LEU A 68 -2.25 2.68 -4.07
N ILE A 69 -3.35 1.96 -4.31
CA ILE A 69 -4.60 2.56 -4.77
C ILE A 69 -5.68 2.28 -3.73
N GLY A 70 -6.58 3.23 -3.52
CA GLY A 70 -7.67 3.13 -2.56
C GLY A 70 -8.99 3.56 -3.15
N ARG A 71 -10.09 3.03 -2.63
CA ARG A 71 -11.43 3.57 -2.87
C ARG A 71 -12.23 3.57 -1.58
N ALA A 72 -13.13 4.54 -1.44
CA ALA A 72 -14.07 4.58 -0.34
C ALA A 72 -15.02 3.36 -0.40
N VAL A 73 -15.40 2.86 0.77
CA VAL A 73 -16.43 1.82 0.92
C VAL A 73 -17.39 2.22 2.03
N THR A 74 -18.63 1.77 1.91
CA THR A 74 -19.66 1.94 2.95
C THR A 74 -20.17 0.56 3.36
N ALA A 75 -19.34 -0.17 4.11
CA ALA A 75 -19.70 -1.49 4.63
C ALA A 75 -20.07 -1.39 6.11
N ASP A 76 -21.29 -1.76 6.47
CA ASP A 76 -21.70 -1.99 7.84
C ASP A 76 -21.14 -3.33 8.31
N LEU A 77 -20.23 -3.29 9.30
CA LEU A 77 -19.53 -4.47 9.82
C LEU A 77 -20.30 -5.18 10.95
N GLY A 78 -21.43 -4.62 11.39
CA GLY A 78 -22.43 -5.33 12.18
C GLY A 78 -23.21 -6.35 11.34
N GLU A 79 -23.48 -6.01 10.08
CA GLU A 79 -24.24 -6.86 9.15
C GLU A 79 -23.36 -7.69 8.21
N MET A 80 -22.30 -7.06 7.66
CA MET A 80 -21.40 -7.65 6.66
C MET A 80 -19.94 -7.72 7.16
N PRO A 81 -19.66 -8.47 8.24
CA PRO A 81 -18.34 -8.49 8.86
C PRO A 81 -17.28 -9.25 8.05
N VAL A 82 -17.68 -10.02 7.03
CA VAL A 82 -16.77 -10.89 6.28
C VAL A 82 -16.32 -10.19 5.01
N LEU A 83 -15.00 -10.05 4.83
CA LEU A 83 -14.40 -9.61 3.57
C LEU A 83 -13.90 -10.83 2.77
N THR A 84 -14.20 -10.81 1.48
CA THR A 84 -13.70 -11.79 0.52
C THR A 84 -13.01 -11.10 -0.64
N TRP A 85 -11.97 -11.74 -1.18
CA TRP A 85 -11.32 -11.34 -2.42
C TRP A 85 -10.57 -12.53 -3.01
N GLU A 86 -10.15 -12.39 -4.27
CA GLU A 86 -9.18 -13.29 -4.88
C GLU A 86 -7.95 -12.51 -5.30
N TRP A 87 -6.81 -13.15 -5.16
CA TRP A 87 -5.55 -12.61 -5.62
C TRP A 87 -4.63 -13.67 -6.22
N LYS A 88 -3.66 -13.20 -6.99
CA LYS A 88 -2.67 -14.02 -7.67
C LYS A 88 -1.38 -13.21 -7.83
N ILE A 89 -0.24 -13.87 -7.68
CA ILE A 89 1.07 -13.34 -8.08
C ILE A 89 1.65 -14.16 -9.23
N SER A 90 2.47 -13.52 -10.07
CA SER A 90 3.06 -14.17 -11.26
C SER A 90 4.46 -14.73 -11.00
N GLN A 91 5.13 -14.25 -9.96
CA GLN A 91 6.47 -14.69 -9.56
C GLN A 91 6.49 -14.96 -8.06
N PRO A 92 7.34 -15.90 -7.59
CA PRO A 92 7.55 -16.11 -6.17
C PRO A 92 7.95 -14.83 -5.43
N VAL A 93 7.63 -14.77 -4.15
CA VAL A 93 7.99 -13.64 -3.28
C VAL A 93 9.38 -13.89 -2.70
N VAL A 94 10.22 -12.85 -2.66
CA VAL A 94 11.49 -12.91 -1.92
C VAL A 94 11.18 -12.88 -0.43
N ALA A 95 11.77 -13.79 0.34
CA ALA A 95 11.60 -13.84 1.78
C ALA A 95 12.25 -12.62 2.46
N THR A 96 11.44 -11.78 3.09
CA THR A 96 11.88 -10.63 3.88
C THR A 96 11.13 -10.59 5.21
N ASP A 97 11.77 -10.07 6.26
CA ASP A 97 11.17 -9.98 7.60
C ASP A 97 10.33 -8.71 7.73
N LEU A 98 9.00 -8.87 7.65
CA LEU A 98 8.02 -7.80 7.78
C LEU A 98 8.12 -6.96 9.07
N THR A 99 8.79 -7.47 10.10
CA THR A 99 8.99 -6.75 11.37
C THR A 99 10.14 -5.73 11.30
N VAL A 100 10.99 -5.83 10.29
CA VAL A 100 12.21 -5.03 10.14
C VAL A 100 12.00 -3.98 9.06
N LYS A 101 12.18 -2.70 9.44
CA LYS A 101 12.16 -1.58 8.50
C LYS A 101 13.21 -1.81 7.40
N GLY A 102 12.80 -1.72 6.14
CA GLY A 102 13.70 -1.98 5.02
C GLY A 102 13.75 -3.46 4.60
N GLN A 103 12.86 -4.29 5.16
CA GLN A 103 12.67 -5.70 4.81
C GLN A 103 11.17 -6.07 4.85
N ASP A 104 10.27 -5.11 4.69
CA ASP A 104 8.82 -5.32 4.78
C ASP A 104 8.11 -5.35 3.43
N ASP A 105 8.89 -5.67 2.39
CA ASP A 105 8.41 -5.99 1.05
C ASP A 105 7.28 -7.03 1.07
N ARG A 106 6.28 -6.75 0.24
CA ARG A 106 5.05 -7.53 0.13
C ARG A 106 4.66 -7.59 -1.34
N ALA A 107 4.58 -8.80 -1.87
CA ALA A 107 4.25 -8.99 -3.29
C ALA A 107 2.86 -8.45 -3.62
N LEU A 108 1.94 -8.50 -2.65
CA LEU A 108 0.61 -7.92 -2.75
C LEU A 108 -0.01 -7.75 -1.37
N ALA A 109 -0.83 -6.72 -1.20
CA ALA A 109 -1.57 -6.47 0.02
C ALA A 109 -2.96 -5.90 -0.28
N VAL A 110 -3.94 -6.31 0.52
CA VAL A 110 -5.29 -5.72 0.59
C VAL A 110 -5.45 -5.07 1.96
N TYR A 111 -5.83 -3.80 1.98
CA TYR A 111 -5.97 -3.02 3.21
C TYR A 111 -7.43 -2.68 3.45
N VAL A 112 -7.84 -2.68 4.72
CA VAL A 112 -9.11 -2.11 5.15
C VAL A 112 -8.81 -1.02 6.16
N THR A 113 -9.27 0.19 5.89
CA THR A 113 -9.15 1.31 6.83
C THR A 113 -10.45 1.52 7.57
N PHE A 114 -10.34 2.00 8.80
CA PHE A 114 -11.47 2.25 9.68
C PHE A 114 -11.51 3.73 10.03
N PRO A 115 -12.70 4.34 10.06
CA PRO A 115 -12.83 5.74 10.40
C PRO A 115 -12.34 5.97 11.82
N TYR A 116 -11.90 7.20 12.08
CA TYR A 116 -11.72 7.62 13.46
C TYR A 116 -13.05 7.68 14.18
N ASP A 117 -13.06 7.09 15.37
CA ASP A 117 -14.21 7.07 16.26
C ASP A 117 -13.83 7.79 17.56
N PRO A 118 -14.33 9.03 17.77
CA PRO A 118 -13.99 9.81 18.96
C PRO A 118 -14.48 9.17 20.26
N ASP A 119 -15.54 8.35 20.22
CA ASP A 119 -16.12 7.73 21.41
C ASP A 119 -15.27 6.55 21.90
N THR A 120 -14.43 5.99 21.01
CA THR A 120 -13.61 4.82 21.31
C THR A 120 -12.11 5.07 21.13
N ALA A 121 -11.70 6.28 20.76
CA ALA A 121 -10.32 6.70 20.62
C ALA A 121 -9.55 6.61 21.95
N THR A 122 -8.29 6.15 21.86
CA THR A 122 -7.33 6.24 22.95
C THR A 122 -6.96 7.71 23.20
N PHE A 123 -6.50 8.02 24.42
CA PHE A 123 -6.05 9.37 24.74
C PHE A 123 -4.98 9.90 23.77
N SER A 124 -4.05 9.05 23.35
CA SER A 124 -3.02 9.38 22.37
C SER A 124 -3.59 9.65 20.97
N GLU A 125 -4.55 8.85 20.50
CA GLU A 125 -5.22 9.09 19.22
C GLU A 125 -5.97 10.42 19.23
N SER A 126 -6.72 10.71 20.30
CA SER A 126 -7.45 11.96 20.47
C SER A 126 -6.51 13.18 20.52
N LEU A 127 -5.38 13.06 21.22
CA LEU A 127 -4.40 14.15 21.35
C LEU A 127 -3.70 14.46 20.02
N LEU A 128 -3.36 13.44 19.23
CA LEU A 128 -2.66 13.62 17.95
C LEU A 128 -3.62 13.95 16.80
N ARG A 129 -4.92 13.72 16.96
CA ARG A 129 -5.94 13.88 15.91
C ARG A 129 -5.86 15.23 15.17
N PRO A 130 -5.79 16.41 15.83
CA PRO A 130 -5.75 17.69 15.11
C PRO A 130 -4.52 17.84 14.19
N LEU A 131 -3.39 17.25 14.58
CA LEU A 131 -2.17 17.26 13.76
C LEU A 131 -2.30 16.34 12.54
N VAL A 132 -2.93 15.17 12.73
CA VAL A 132 -3.24 14.24 11.63
C VAL A 132 -4.20 14.88 10.64
N GLU A 133 -5.25 15.56 11.12
CA GLU A 133 -6.23 16.24 10.26
C GLU A 133 -5.61 17.40 9.49
N LEU A 134 -4.69 18.16 10.12
CA LEU A 134 -3.96 19.22 9.43
C LEU A 134 -3.09 18.67 8.28
N ALA A 135 -2.50 17.49 8.47
CA ALA A 135 -1.59 16.88 7.50
C ALA A 135 -2.31 16.05 6.41
N ARG A 136 -3.41 15.38 6.75
CA ARG A 136 -4.08 14.36 5.91
C ARG A 136 -5.58 14.62 5.67
N GLY A 137 -6.11 15.72 6.18
CA GLY A 137 -7.53 16.06 6.09
C GLY A 137 -8.38 15.44 7.20
N THR A 138 -9.59 15.99 7.36
CA THR A 138 -10.54 15.60 8.42
C THR A 138 -11.07 14.17 8.28
N ASP A 139 -10.96 13.57 7.10
CA ASP A 139 -11.45 12.20 6.84
C ASP A 139 -10.36 11.12 7.03
N ALA A 140 -9.20 11.50 7.58
CA ALA A 140 -8.10 10.57 7.81
C ALA A 140 -8.54 9.38 8.69
N PRO A 141 -8.32 8.13 8.26
CA PRO A 141 -8.68 6.95 9.04
C PRO A 141 -7.81 6.83 10.30
N ALA A 142 -8.36 6.17 11.33
CA ALA A 142 -7.64 5.97 12.59
C ALA A 142 -6.78 4.71 12.60
N ARG A 143 -7.23 3.65 11.95
CA ARG A 143 -6.59 2.33 12.00
C ARG A 143 -6.73 1.62 10.66
N THR A 144 -5.80 0.70 10.42
CA THR A 144 -5.73 -0.08 9.19
C THR A 144 -5.36 -1.52 9.51
N LEU A 145 -6.11 -2.46 8.92
CA LEU A 145 -5.68 -3.86 8.79
C LEU A 145 -5.16 -4.09 7.38
N SER A 146 -4.02 -4.77 7.27
CA SER A 146 -3.42 -5.12 6.00
C SER A 146 -3.28 -6.64 5.89
N TYR A 147 -3.93 -7.26 4.91
CA TYR A 147 -3.75 -8.67 4.62
C TYR A 147 -2.68 -8.83 3.55
N VAL A 148 -1.56 -9.48 3.90
CA VAL A 148 -0.35 -9.46 3.07
C VAL A 148 -0.01 -10.83 2.51
N TRP A 149 0.43 -10.85 1.25
CA TRP A 149 1.18 -11.96 0.67
C TRP A 149 2.67 -11.67 0.82
N SER A 150 3.23 -12.27 1.84
CA SER A 150 4.61 -12.05 2.30
C SER A 150 5.56 -13.14 1.79
N GLY A 151 6.86 -12.89 1.85
CA GLY A 151 7.87 -13.91 1.55
C GLY A 151 8.23 -14.79 2.76
N TYR A 152 7.95 -14.33 3.99
CA TYR A 152 8.28 -15.00 5.24
C TYR A 152 7.17 -14.81 6.28
N GLY A 153 7.05 -15.74 7.22
CA GLY A 153 6.12 -15.67 8.34
C GLY A 153 5.26 -16.91 8.44
N THR A 154 4.12 -16.80 9.13
CA THR A 154 3.14 -17.88 9.27
C THR A 154 1.76 -17.30 8.94
N PRO A 155 0.97 -17.94 8.06
CA PRO A 155 -0.41 -17.51 7.84
C PRO A 155 -1.18 -17.32 9.16
N GLY A 156 -1.88 -16.20 9.29
CA GLY A 156 -2.58 -15.76 10.51
C GLY A 156 -1.72 -14.97 11.49
N ALA A 157 -0.39 -14.90 11.32
CA ALA A 157 0.47 -14.11 12.18
C ALA A 157 0.14 -12.61 12.09
N VAL A 158 0.17 -11.95 13.25
CA VAL A 158 -0.04 -10.51 13.39
C VAL A 158 1.32 -9.83 13.52
N VAL A 159 1.56 -8.85 12.66
CA VAL A 159 2.81 -8.11 12.60
C VAL A 159 2.47 -6.61 12.65
N ALA A 160 2.98 -5.90 13.66
CA ALA A 160 2.90 -4.44 13.68
C ALA A 160 3.78 -3.88 12.56
N SER A 161 3.29 -2.88 11.82
CA SER A 161 4.09 -2.25 10.77
C SER A 161 5.28 -1.49 11.38
N PRO A 162 6.51 -1.67 10.87
CA PRO A 162 7.69 -0.94 11.36
C PRO A 162 7.65 0.56 11.06
N TYR A 163 6.74 1.02 10.18
CA TYR A 163 6.57 2.43 9.81
C TYR A 163 5.42 3.12 10.53
N PHE A 164 4.35 2.39 10.83
CA PHE A 164 3.09 2.96 11.33
C PHE A 164 2.69 2.44 12.71
N GLY A 165 3.49 1.55 13.31
CA GLY A 165 3.25 1.00 14.64
C GLY A 165 1.85 0.40 14.77
N ASP A 166 1.16 0.76 15.85
CA ASP A 166 -0.17 0.22 16.19
C ASP A 166 -1.31 0.77 15.32
N VAL A 167 -1.02 1.69 14.39
CA VAL A 167 -2.03 2.27 13.48
C VAL A 167 -2.26 1.38 12.26
N ASN A 168 -1.22 0.67 11.80
CA ASN A 168 -1.31 -0.28 10.71
C ASN A 168 -0.78 -1.63 11.16
N VAL A 169 -1.67 -2.61 11.25
CA VAL A 169 -1.32 -3.97 11.63
C VAL A 169 -1.50 -4.89 10.43
N MET A 170 -0.45 -5.63 10.13
CA MET A 170 -0.40 -6.60 9.06
C MET A 170 -0.81 -7.98 9.58
N ILE A 171 -1.64 -8.68 8.83
CA ILE A 171 -1.99 -10.08 9.03
C ILE A 171 -1.43 -10.84 7.83
N VAL A 172 -0.54 -11.79 8.09
CA VAL A 172 0.03 -12.63 7.03
C VAL A 172 -1.08 -13.54 6.51
N ALA A 173 -1.55 -13.29 5.29
CA ALA A 173 -2.57 -14.14 4.66
C ALA A 173 -1.93 -15.28 3.87
N ARG A 174 -0.80 -14.99 3.20
CA ARG A 174 -0.02 -15.98 2.44
C ARG A 174 1.48 -15.74 2.55
N THR A 175 2.21 -16.82 2.30
CA THR A 175 3.68 -16.88 2.32
C THR A 175 4.21 -17.42 0.98
N ALA A 176 5.54 -17.56 0.86
CA ALA A 176 6.20 -18.03 -0.36
C ALA A 176 5.87 -19.47 -0.79
N ASP A 177 5.23 -20.26 0.09
CA ASP A 177 4.77 -21.63 -0.16
C ASP A 177 3.43 -21.70 -0.93
N ALA A 178 2.68 -20.61 -1.00
CA ALA A 178 1.41 -20.57 -1.71
C ALA A 178 1.59 -20.68 -3.24
N PRO A 179 0.65 -21.33 -3.97
CA PRO A 179 0.76 -21.51 -5.41
C PRO A 179 0.86 -20.20 -6.19
N VAL A 180 1.91 -20.07 -7.01
CA VAL A 180 2.12 -18.95 -7.94
C VAL A 180 1.33 -19.19 -9.23
N GLY A 181 0.82 -18.13 -9.85
CA GLY A 181 0.08 -18.19 -11.12
C GLY A 181 -1.38 -18.66 -11.00
N GLN A 182 -1.87 -18.94 -9.79
CA GLN A 182 -3.24 -19.36 -9.53
C GLN A 182 -4.03 -18.29 -8.79
N TRP A 183 -5.33 -18.18 -9.09
CA TRP A 183 -6.23 -17.35 -8.30
C TRP A 183 -6.55 -18.06 -6.99
N LEU A 184 -6.20 -17.42 -5.88
CA LEU A 184 -6.45 -17.93 -4.54
C LEU A 184 -7.41 -16.99 -3.83
N ARG A 185 -8.41 -17.57 -3.16
CA ARG A 185 -9.44 -16.81 -2.43
C ARG A 185 -9.02 -16.61 -0.97
N GLU A 186 -9.30 -15.42 -0.46
CA GLU A 186 -9.33 -15.13 0.96
C GLU A 186 -10.77 -14.92 1.44
N THR A 187 -11.02 -15.27 2.69
CA THR A 187 -12.30 -15.04 3.38
C THR A 187 -11.97 -14.80 4.85
N VAL A 188 -12.16 -13.57 5.31
CA VAL A 188 -11.74 -13.13 6.65
C VAL A 188 -12.88 -12.38 7.33
N ASP A 189 -13.08 -12.62 8.63
CA ASP A 189 -13.97 -11.79 9.44
C ASP A 189 -13.19 -10.55 9.88
N VAL A 190 -13.26 -9.50 9.08
CA VAL A 190 -12.47 -8.28 9.29
C VAL A 190 -12.89 -7.55 10.57
N ALA A 191 -14.15 -7.71 10.98
CA ALA A 191 -14.64 -7.14 12.24
C ALA A 191 -14.00 -7.86 13.45
N ALA A 192 -13.94 -9.20 13.39
CA ALA A 192 -13.28 -10.01 14.43
C ALA A 192 -11.76 -9.78 14.45
N ASP A 193 -11.13 -9.63 13.28
CA ASP A 193 -9.70 -9.31 13.22
C ASP A 193 -9.39 -7.94 13.79
N HIS A 194 -10.23 -6.94 13.51
CA HIS A 194 -10.06 -5.61 14.11
C HIS A 194 -10.24 -5.66 15.63
N GLU A 195 -11.21 -6.44 16.13
CA GLU A 195 -11.38 -6.66 17.57
C GLU A 195 -10.20 -7.38 18.22
N ARG A 196 -9.70 -8.42 17.57
CA ARG A 196 -8.54 -9.18 18.03
C ARG A 196 -7.27 -8.35 18.11
N VAL A 197 -7.06 -7.47 17.14
CA VAL A 197 -5.84 -6.67 17.01
C VAL A 197 -5.90 -5.37 17.83
N PHE A 198 -7.03 -4.67 17.79
CA PHE A 198 -7.18 -3.35 18.41
C PHE A 198 -8.06 -3.34 19.66
N GLY A 199 -8.53 -4.51 20.09
CA GLY A 199 -9.33 -4.71 21.29
C GLY A 199 -10.80 -4.25 21.19
N ARG A 200 -11.27 -3.87 19.99
CA ARG A 200 -12.62 -3.32 19.79
C ARG A 200 -13.19 -3.69 18.44
N ARG A 201 -14.50 -3.91 18.38
CA ARG A 201 -15.17 -4.22 17.11
C ARG A 201 -15.56 -2.93 16.37
N PRO A 202 -15.21 -2.80 15.08
CA PRO A 202 -15.54 -1.61 14.29
C PRO A 202 -16.99 -1.69 13.80
N GLN A 203 -17.67 -0.54 13.67
CA GLN A 203 -19.02 -0.48 13.10
C GLN A 203 -19.01 -0.44 11.56
N ARG A 204 -17.99 0.18 10.95
CA ARG A 204 -17.90 0.36 9.51
C ARG A 204 -16.46 0.34 9.01
N ALA A 205 -16.27 -0.08 7.75
CA ALA A 205 -15.04 0.16 7.01
C ALA A 205 -15.14 1.51 6.27
N ALA A 206 -14.03 2.22 6.13
CA ALA A 206 -13.96 3.51 5.43
C ALA A 206 -13.42 3.35 3.99
N HIS A 207 -12.32 2.62 3.81
CA HIS A 207 -11.74 2.38 2.49
C HIS A 207 -11.25 0.95 2.37
N VAL A 208 -11.15 0.49 1.11
CA VAL A 208 -10.32 -0.66 0.75
C VAL A 208 -9.19 -0.18 -0.15
N LEU A 209 -7.98 -0.66 0.12
CA LEU A 209 -6.79 -0.35 -0.69
C LEU A 209 -6.15 -1.63 -1.20
N ILE A 210 -5.40 -1.49 -2.29
CA ILE A 210 -4.55 -2.51 -2.86
C ILE A 210 -3.15 -1.91 -3.02
N GLY A 211 -2.12 -2.70 -2.75
CA GLY A 211 -0.74 -2.27 -2.91
C GLY A 211 0.22 -3.41 -3.12
N ALA A 212 1.42 -3.06 -3.57
CA ALA A 212 2.60 -3.92 -3.59
C ALA A 212 3.81 -3.10 -3.15
N ASP A 213 4.78 -3.78 -2.56
CA ASP A 213 6.00 -3.19 -2.03
C ASP A 213 7.19 -4.06 -2.43
N SER A 214 8.09 -3.50 -3.23
CA SER A 214 9.29 -4.18 -3.73
C SER A 214 10.53 -3.28 -3.68
N ASP A 215 10.43 -2.14 -3.01
CA ASP A 215 11.46 -1.10 -3.08
C ASP A 215 12.70 -1.42 -2.25
N ASP A 216 12.59 -2.33 -1.27
CA ASP A 216 13.71 -2.80 -0.45
C ASP A 216 14.50 -3.94 -1.12
N THR A 217 13.81 -4.93 -1.69
CA THR A 217 14.47 -6.05 -2.41
C THR A 217 14.92 -5.68 -3.81
N GLY A 218 14.34 -4.62 -4.40
CA GLY A 218 14.56 -4.22 -5.78
C GLY A 218 14.07 -5.26 -6.80
N THR A 219 13.12 -6.11 -6.40
CA THR A 219 12.57 -7.15 -7.28
C THR A 219 11.40 -6.63 -8.10
N ALA A 220 11.08 -7.35 -9.19
CA ALA A 220 9.90 -7.08 -9.99
C ALA A 220 8.87 -8.20 -9.78
N ASN A 221 7.59 -7.85 -9.71
CA ASN A 221 6.50 -8.82 -9.67
C ASN A 221 5.22 -8.26 -10.31
N ARG A 222 4.28 -9.15 -10.64
CA ARG A 222 2.92 -8.79 -11.06
C ARG A 222 1.90 -9.49 -10.17
N GLY A 223 1.18 -8.68 -9.42
CA GLY A 223 0.04 -9.06 -8.61
C GLY A 223 -1.27 -8.76 -9.31
N PHE A 224 -2.30 -9.53 -8.98
CA PHE A 224 -3.66 -9.33 -9.46
C PHE A 224 -4.62 -9.47 -8.28
N VAL A 225 -5.61 -8.57 -8.19
CA VAL A 225 -6.69 -8.64 -7.20
C VAL A 225 -8.02 -8.51 -7.92
N ARG A 226 -9.04 -9.26 -7.48
CA ARG A 226 -10.42 -9.14 -7.97
C ARG A 226 -11.43 -9.51 -6.90
N GLY A 227 -12.69 -9.13 -7.11
CA GLY A 227 -13.81 -9.62 -6.31
C GLY A 227 -13.78 -9.22 -4.84
N ILE A 228 -13.27 -8.03 -4.53
CA ILE A 228 -13.28 -7.48 -3.17
C ILE A 228 -14.72 -7.19 -2.77
N THR A 229 -15.28 -7.94 -1.81
CA THR A 229 -16.68 -7.84 -1.40
C THR A 229 -16.84 -8.09 0.09
N PHE A 230 -17.62 -7.23 0.74
CA PHE A 230 -18.12 -7.44 2.11
C PHE A 230 -19.43 -8.22 2.05
N GLN A 231 -19.60 -9.19 2.95
CA GLN A 231 -20.78 -10.05 2.99
C GLN A 231 -21.13 -10.47 4.42
N ALA A 232 -22.37 -10.93 4.60
CA ALA A 232 -22.81 -11.58 5.82
C ALA A 232 -22.06 -12.92 6.04
N ARG A 233 -22.14 -13.44 7.27
CA ARG A 233 -21.58 -14.74 7.65
C ARG A 233 -22.34 -15.91 7.03
#